data_AF-A0A4Y1QZP9-F1
#
_entry.id   AF-A0A4Y1QZP9-F1
#
_cell.length_a   1.000
_cell.length_b   1.000
_cell.length_c   1.000
_cell.angle_alpha   90.00
_cell.angle_beta   90.00
_cell.angle_gamma   90.00
#
_symmetry.space_group_name_H-M   'P 1'
#
loop_
_entity.id
_entity.type
_entity.pdbx_description
1 polymer ?
#
loop_
_entity_poly.entity_id
_entity_poly.type
_entity_poly.pdbx_seq_one_letter_code
_entity_poly.pdbx_strand_id
1 'polypeptide(L)'
;MQRGLCSLPDHALNDDLDHQVLVEGKAWSRTAILNRPSALNALTTAMGARLQKLYKSWEDNPDIGFIVMKGSGKAFCAGGDVVYLYHMINKGGYLEWHYHGWWCWVSIPGTFRIATDKTVFATPETLIGFHPDAGASFYLSHLPGHLGEFVALTGERLNGLDMIASGLATHYLHSSRLPLIEEELGKIVTDDPSVIEASLDKYLNLSIQMRQVCFIGMEAGRTNDAWCTSTLKRLKEVSPLSLKVALRSIREGRFQTLDQCLVREYRMSLQGITKQVSNDFCEGVRARVVEKDFAPKWDPPSVEKVSSDMVDQYFSPLSEFEPDLELPTELREAFT
;
A
#
# COMPACT_ATOMS: atom_id res chain seq x y z
N MET A 1 15.81 21.62 45.37
CA MET A 1 17.11 21.89 44.73
C MET A 1 16.96 21.54 43.25
N GLN A 2 16.90 22.55 42.39
CA GLN A 2 16.71 22.44 40.94
C GLN A 2 17.89 21.71 40.26
N ARG A 3 17.56 20.81 39.33
CA ARG A 3 18.25 20.53 38.04
C ARG A 3 17.17 19.90 37.16
N GLY A 4 16.77 20.34 35.97
CA GLY A 4 17.22 21.36 35.03
C GLY A 4 16.58 20.91 33.72
N LEU A 5 15.34 21.35 33.46
CA LEU A 5 14.59 21.06 32.24
C LEU A 5 15.36 21.67 31.06
N CYS A 6 16.00 20.83 30.26
CA CYS A 6 16.44 21.23 28.93
C CYS A 6 15.18 21.22 28.04
N SER A 7 14.49 22.36 28.02
CA SER A 7 13.40 22.65 27.10
C SER A 7 13.96 22.70 25.68
N LEU A 8 13.72 21.65 24.90
CA LEU A 8 13.71 21.77 23.45
C LEU A 8 12.53 22.68 23.06
N PRO A 9 12.61 23.45 21.96
CA PRO A 9 11.55 24.39 21.63
C PRO A 9 10.28 23.63 21.21
N ASP A 10 9.19 23.85 21.93
CA ASP A 10 7.81 23.56 21.54
C ASP A 10 7.36 24.47 20.37
N HIS A 11 8.10 24.44 19.27
CA HIS A 11 7.72 25.15 18.05
C HIS A 11 7.58 24.14 16.91
N ALA A 12 6.31 23.94 16.49
CA ALA A 12 5.85 23.31 15.25
C ALA A 12 5.38 21.83 15.25
N LEU A 13 4.76 21.32 16.32
CA LEU A 13 4.19 19.96 16.29
C LEU A 13 2.65 19.86 16.32
N ASN A 14 1.89 20.94 16.55
CA ASN A 14 0.43 20.82 16.70
C ASN A 14 -0.45 21.57 15.68
N ASP A 15 0.07 22.51 14.87
CA ASP A 15 -0.75 23.26 13.90
C ASP A 15 -0.57 22.79 12.43
N ASP A 16 0.39 21.91 12.13
CA ASP A 16 0.73 21.53 10.74
C ASP A 16 0.22 20.13 10.32
N LEU A 17 -0.34 19.36 11.26
CA LEU A 17 -0.81 17.99 11.00
C LEU A 17 -2.15 17.97 10.24
N ASP A 18 -3.00 18.96 10.49
CA ASP A 18 -4.30 19.10 9.85
C ASP A 18 -4.20 19.48 8.36
N HIS A 19 -3.08 20.08 7.96
CA HIS A 19 -2.81 20.45 6.58
C HIS A 19 -2.32 19.30 5.71
N GLN A 20 -1.91 18.16 6.29
CA GLN A 20 -1.41 17.01 5.53
C GLN A 20 -2.54 16.14 4.96
N VAL A 21 -3.77 16.25 5.49
CA VAL A 21 -4.97 15.66 4.90
C VAL A 21 -6.06 16.73 4.85
N LEU A 22 -6.31 17.26 3.65
CA LEU A 22 -7.37 18.25 3.45
C LEU A 22 -8.72 17.58 3.26
N VAL A 23 -9.78 18.31 3.56
CA VAL A 23 -11.16 17.87 3.35
C VAL A 23 -11.88 18.89 2.48
N GLU A 24 -12.46 18.44 1.38
CA GLU A 24 -13.39 19.22 0.58
C GLU A 24 -14.81 18.64 0.74
N GLY A 25 -15.79 19.51 1.01
CA GLY A 25 -17.20 19.12 1.11
C GLY A 25 -17.97 19.53 -0.13
N LYS A 26 -18.76 18.58 -0.67
CA LYS A 26 -19.84 18.84 -1.62
C LYS A 26 -21.16 18.39 -0.99
N ALA A 27 -22.28 18.56 -1.69
CA ALA A 27 -23.62 18.32 -1.13
C ALA A 27 -23.72 16.96 -0.44
N TRP A 28 -23.44 15.87 -1.17
CA TRP A 28 -23.60 14.49 -0.68
C TRP A 28 -22.27 13.71 -0.60
N SER A 29 -21.13 14.36 -0.85
CA SER A 29 -19.82 13.71 -0.83
C SER A 29 -18.80 14.46 0.01
N ARG A 30 -17.82 13.69 0.51
CA ARG A 30 -16.62 14.22 1.16
C ARG A 30 -15.40 13.75 0.41
N THR A 31 -14.46 14.66 0.20
CA THR A 31 -13.19 14.34 -0.45
C THR A 31 -12.06 14.44 0.56
N ALA A 32 -11.38 13.34 0.84
CA ALA A 32 -10.12 13.31 1.58
C ALA A 32 -8.95 13.49 0.62
N ILE A 33 -8.08 14.48 0.88
CA ILE A 33 -6.98 14.84 -0.01
C ILE A 33 -5.65 14.67 0.72
N LEU A 34 -4.82 13.74 0.26
CA LEU A 34 -3.45 13.60 0.75
C LEU A 34 -2.63 14.82 0.29
N ASN A 35 -2.16 15.62 1.23
CA ASN A 35 -1.59 16.93 0.98
C ASN A 35 -0.16 17.06 1.53
N ARG A 36 0.73 16.21 0.99
CA ARG A 36 2.17 16.25 1.26
C ARG A 36 2.96 16.06 -0.05
N PRO A 37 2.76 16.93 -1.05
CA PRO A 37 3.25 16.69 -2.42
C PRO A 37 4.78 16.68 -2.52
N SER A 38 5.48 17.38 -1.62
CA SER A 38 6.95 17.37 -1.52
C SER A 38 7.52 15.98 -1.20
N ALA A 39 6.74 15.14 -0.50
CA ALA A 39 7.08 13.75 -0.17
C ALA A 39 6.23 12.75 -0.97
N LEU A 40 5.69 13.14 -2.13
CA LEU A 40 4.83 12.29 -2.98
C LEU A 40 3.61 11.73 -2.23
N ASN A 41 3.09 12.49 -1.26
CA ASN A 41 2.00 12.08 -0.39
C ASN A 41 2.29 10.79 0.41
N ALA A 42 3.56 10.54 0.75
CA ALA A 42 3.95 9.44 1.62
C ALA A 42 3.25 9.57 2.99
N LEU A 43 2.59 8.49 3.39
CA LEU A 43 1.68 8.46 4.54
C LEU A 43 2.44 8.40 5.86
N THR A 44 2.10 9.34 6.74
CA THR A 44 2.58 9.37 8.12
C THR A 44 1.52 8.81 9.07
N THR A 45 1.92 8.44 10.28
CA THR A 45 0.99 8.02 11.34
C THR A 45 -0.07 9.08 11.62
N ALA A 46 0.29 10.37 11.56
CA ALA A 46 -0.65 11.46 11.79
C ALA A 46 -1.68 11.61 10.67
N MET A 47 -1.27 11.49 9.41
CA MET A 47 -2.19 11.46 8.26
C MET A 47 -3.20 10.31 8.41
N GLY A 48 -2.69 9.14 8.80
CA GLY A 48 -3.50 7.97 9.06
C GLY A 48 -4.53 8.16 10.18
N ALA A 49 -4.09 8.61 11.36
CA ALA A 49 -4.99 8.90 12.48
C ALA A 49 -6.06 9.92 12.12
N ARG A 50 -5.71 10.94 11.32
CA ARG A 50 -6.66 11.93 10.80
C ARG A 50 -7.66 11.29 9.84
N LEU A 51 -7.21 10.48 8.88
CA LEU A 51 -8.10 9.72 7.99
C LEU A 51 -9.06 8.84 8.79
N GLN A 52 -8.58 8.11 9.79
CA GLN A 52 -9.42 7.28 10.66
C GLN A 52 -10.56 8.08 11.30
N LYS A 53 -10.21 9.23 11.89
CA LYS A 53 -11.17 10.12 12.54
C LYS A 53 -12.20 10.65 11.56
N LEU A 54 -11.76 11.01 10.35
CA LEU A 54 -12.64 11.48 9.28
C LEU A 54 -13.60 10.38 8.83
N TYR A 55 -13.09 9.20 8.46
CA TYR A 55 -13.91 8.06 8.03
C TYR A 55 -14.95 7.69 9.10
N LYS A 56 -14.54 7.57 10.36
CA LYS A 56 -15.46 7.31 11.48
C LYS A 56 -16.53 8.39 11.65
N SER A 57 -16.20 9.65 11.38
CA SER A 57 -17.17 10.76 11.44
C SER A 57 -18.12 10.82 10.25
N TRP A 58 -17.77 10.17 9.14
CA TRP A 58 -18.55 10.17 7.90
C TRP A 58 -19.43 8.92 7.75
N GLU A 59 -19.01 7.79 8.33
CA GLU A 59 -19.67 6.49 8.25
C GLU A 59 -21.16 6.56 8.66
N ASP A 60 -21.46 7.19 9.80
CA ASP A 60 -22.83 7.30 10.33
C ASP A 60 -23.53 8.61 9.93
N ASN A 61 -22.97 9.39 9.01
CA ASN A 61 -23.53 10.70 8.65
C ASN A 61 -24.53 10.57 7.49
N PRO A 62 -25.84 10.81 7.72
CA PRO A 62 -26.86 10.63 6.67
C PRO A 62 -26.75 11.65 5.51
N ASP A 63 -25.98 12.73 5.68
CA ASP A 63 -25.74 13.74 4.64
C ASP A 63 -24.54 13.38 3.74
N ILE A 64 -23.89 12.25 3.97
CA ILE A 64 -22.74 11.77 3.19
C ILE A 64 -23.07 10.39 2.63
N GLY A 65 -23.13 10.29 1.31
CA GLY A 65 -23.45 9.03 0.62
C GLY A 65 -22.24 8.36 0.01
N PHE A 66 -21.17 9.11 -0.27
CA PHE A 66 -19.91 8.51 -0.69
C PHE A 66 -18.70 9.41 -0.40
N ILE A 67 -17.53 8.79 -0.41
CA ILE A 67 -16.26 9.44 -0.13
C ILE A 67 -15.36 9.33 -1.35
N VAL A 68 -14.68 10.42 -1.67
CA VAL A 68 -13.63 10.47 -2.70
C VAL A 68 -12.28 10.60 -2.01
N MET A 69 -11.28 9.87 -2.51
CA MET A 69 -9.91 10.02 -2.06
C MET A 69 -9.02 10.46 -3.22
N LYS A 70 -8.22 11.50 -3.03
CA LYS A 70 -7.24 11.96 -4.02
C LYS A 70 -5.94 12.42 -3.38
N GLY A 71 -4.91 12.58 -4.20
CA GLY A 71 -3.62 13.15 -3.78
C GLY A 71 -3.39 14.51 -4.43
N SER A 72 -2.76 15.41 -3.68
CA SER A 72 -2.30 16.70 -4.21
C SER A 72 -1.04 16.54 -5.06
N GLY A 73 -0.87 17.40 -6.06
CA GLY A 73 0.34 17.43 -6.88
C GLY A 73 0.46 16.24 -7.83
N LYS A 74 1.67 15.66 -7.92
CA LYS A 74 2.02 14.71 -9.00
C LYS A 74 1.78 13.23 -8.68
N ALA A 75 1.47 12.88 -7.43
CA ALA A 75 1.29 11.50 -7.00
C ALA A 75 0.00 11.38 -6.19
N PHE A 76 -0.69 10.24 -6.31
CA PHE A 76 -1.78 9.92 -5.38
C PHE A 76 -1.21 9.67 -3.98
N CYS A 77 -0.38 8.62 -3.86
CA CYS A 77 0.35 8.22 -2.66
C CYS A 77 1.58 7.40 -3.12
N ALA A 78 2.72 7.54 -2.45
CA ALA A 78 3.93 6.77 -2.73
C ALA A 78 4.20 5.65 -1.69
N GLY A 79 3.21 5.33 -0.86
CA GLY A 79 3.30 4.37 0.25
C GLY A 79 3.50 5.05 1.60
N GLY A 80 3.88 4.28 2.62
CA GLY A 80 4.20 4.79 3.95
C GLY A 80 5.53 5.55 4.01
N ASP A 81 5.68 6.43 5.00
CA ASP A 81 6.94 7.14 5.26
C ASP A 81 7.99 6.20 5.88
N VAL A 82 8.61 5.38 5.03
CA VAL A 82 9.64 4.41 5.43
C VAL A 82 10.93 5.07 5.94
N VAL A 83 11.18 6.33 5.58
CA VAL A 83 12.34 7.10 6.07
C VAL A 83 12.16 7.44 7.54
N TYR A 84 10.97 7.92 7.91
CA TYR A 84 10.61 8.15 9.30
C TYR A 84 10.73 6.85 10.12
N LEU A 85 10.17 5.74 9.61
CA LEU A 85 10.23 4.45 10.26
C LEU A 85 11.67 3.95 10.45
N TYR A 86 12.52 4.06 9.42
CA TYR A 86 13.96 3.73 9.50
C TYR A 86 14.68 4.50 10.61
N HIS A 87 14.51 5.81 10.68
CA HIS A 87 15.17 6.63 11.70
C HIS A 87 14.66 6.31 13.11
N MET A 88 13.37 6.00 13.24
CA MET A 88 12.78 5.63 14.53
C MET A 88 13.33 4.31 15.04
N ILE A 89 13.33 3.26 14.19
CA ILE A 89 13.85 1.93 14.55
C ILE A 89 15.33 2.03 14.95
N ASN A 90 16.13 2.80 14.22
CA ASN A 90 17.57 2.94 14.50
C ASN A 90 17.89 3.76 15.75
N LYS A 91 16.96 4.59 16.24
CA LYS A 91 17.11 5.31 17.51
C LYS A 91 16.73 4.47 18.73
N GLY A 92 16.32 3.22 18.54
CA GLY A 92 15.80 2.38 19.63
C GLY A 92 14.50 2.94 20.21
N GLY A 93 13.76 3.74 19.42
CA GLY A 93 12.46 4.22 19.83
C GLY A 93 11.53 3.03 20.01
N TYR A 94 11.18 2.73 21.26
CA TYR A 94 10.01 1.92 21.56
C TYR A 94 8.80 2.77 21.20
N LEU A 95 8.18 2.48 20.06
CA LEU A 95 6.77 2.77 19.96
C LEU A 95 6.10 1.92 21.03
N GLU A 96 5.32 2.51 21.92
CA GLU A 96 4.11 1.79 22.31
C GLU A 96 3.43 1.46 20.98
N TRP A 97 3.44 0.19 20.59
CA TRP A 97 2.95 -0.34 19.32
C TRP A 97 1.42 -0.25 19.21
N HIS A 98 0.83 0.89 19.59
CA HIS A 98 -0.43 1.37 19.05
C HIS A 98 -0.19 1.73 17.58
N TYR A 99 0.20 0.71 16.80
CA TYR A 99 0.71 0.81 15.46
C TYR A 99 -0.50 0.89 14.53
N HIS A 100 -0.91 2.13 14.29
CA HIS A 100 -1.71 2.49 13.14
C HIS A 100 -0.84 2.37 11.88
N GLY A 101 -0.41 1.15 11.52
CA GLY A 101 0.42 0.85 10.34
C GLY A 101 -0.38 0.56 9.07
N TRP A 102 -1.71 0.61 9.15
CA TRP A 102 -2.61 0.21 8.08
C TRP A 102 -2.71 1.14 6.88
N TRP A 103 -2.05 2.30 6.91
CA TRP A 103 -2.39 3.36 5.98
C TRP A 103 -1.86 3.13 4.56
N CYS A 104 -0.89 2.24 4.37
CA CYS A 104 -0.10 2.19 3.13
C CYS A 104 -0.89 1.93 1.83
N TRP A 105 -2.11 1.37 1.86
CA TRP A 105 -2.91 1.14 0.64
C TRP A 105 -4.41 1.43 0.80
N VAL A 106 -4.74 2.65 1.23
CA VAL A 106 -6.12 3.18 1.40
C VAL A 106 -7.02 3.16 0.15
N SER A 107 -6.51 2.89 -1.05
CA SER A 107 -7.29 2.98 -2.30
C SER A 107 -7.78 1.66 -2.90
N ILE A 108 -7.05 0.54 -2.72
CA ILE A 108 -7.39 -0.72 -3.40
C ILE A 108 -8.66 -1.40 -2.84
N PRO A 109 -8.92 -1.32 -1.52
CA PRO A 109 -10.21 -1.73 -0.95
C PRO A 109 -11.37 -0.77 -1.22
N GLY A 110 -11.21 0.24 -2.08
CA GLY A 110 -12.31 1.12 -2.47
C GLY A 110 -13.20 0.50 -3.55
N THR A 111 -14.49 0.83 -3.55
CA THR A 111 -15.47 0.35 -4.55
C THR A 111 -15.04 0.71 -5.97
N PHE A 112 -14.69 1.98 -6.19
CA PHE A 112 -14.23 2.50 -7.48
C PHE A 112 -12.76 2.93 -7.41
N ARG A 113 -11.98 2.43 -8.37
CA ARG A 113 -10.55 2.74 -8.56
C ARG A 113 -10.35 3.31 -9.95
N ILE A 114 -9.96 4.57 -10.01
CA ILE A 114 -9.82 5.34 -11.24
C ILE A 114 -8.34 5.44 -11.61
N ALA A 115 -7.94 4.77 -12.68
CA ALA A 115 -6.62 4.89 -13.28
C ALA A 115 -6.61 5.95 -14.39
N THR A 116 -5.41 6.45 -14.69
CA THR A 116 -5.15 7.45 -15.73
C THR A 116 -3.87 7.15 -16.51
N ASP A 117 -3.61 7.92 -17.57
CA ASP A 117 -2.36 7.88 -18.36
C ASP A 117 -1.11 8.14 -17.52
N LYS A 118 -1.25 8.75 -16.33
CA LYS A 118 -0.17 9.03 -15.39
C LYS A 118 -0.05 8.02 -14.25
N THR A 119 -0.95 7.05 -14.19
CA THR A 119 -0.99 6.09 -13.09
C THR A 119 0.16 5.11 -13.20
N VAL A 120 0.87 4.94 -12.10
CA VAL A 120 1.93 3.95 -11.91
C VAL A 120 1.64 3.24 -10.60
N PHE A 121 1.36 1.94 -10.69
CA PHE A 121 1.18 1.07 -9.53
C PHE A 121 2.36 0.12 -9.42
N ALA A 122 2.84 -0.10 -8.21
CA ALA A 122 3.86 -1.11 -7.91
C ALA A 122 3.82 -1.46 -6.43
N THR A 123 4.24 -2.67 -6.09
CA THR A 123 4.53 -3.14 -4.73
C THR A 123 6.03 -3.43 -4.60
N PRO A 124 6.87 -2.40 -4.43
CA PRO A 124 8.33 -2.52 -4.42
C PRO A 124 8.90 -2.93 -3.05
N GLU A 125 8.10 -3.43 -2.12
CA GLU A 125 8.49 -3.68 -0.72
C GLU A 125 9.67 -4.67 -0.62
N THR A 126 9.72 -5.68 -1.48
CA THR A 126 10.82 -6.66 -1.51
C THR A 126 12.17 -6.04 -1.89
N LEU A 127 12.16 -4.89 -2.59
CA LEU A 127 13.37 -4.14 -2.94
C LEU A 127 13.96 -3.42 -1.71
N ILE A 128 13.15 -3.15 -0.69
CA ILE A 128 13.58 -2.49 0.56
C ILE A 128 13.66 -3.46 1.74
N GLY A 129 13.63 -4.78 1.50
CA GLY A 129 13.73 -5.77 2.58
C GLY A 129 12.44 -5.93 3.39
N PHE A 130 11.29 -5.70 2.76
CA PHE A 130 9.96 -5.82 3.36
C PHE A 130 9.04 -6.70 2.50
N HIS A 131 7.87 -7.07 3.01
CA HIS A 131 6.84 -7.76 2.24
C HIS A 131 5.73 -6.80 1.80
N PRO A 132 5.02 -7.08 0.70
CA PRO A 132 3.80 -6.33 0.36
C PRO A 132 2.78 -6.44 1.50
N ASP A 133 2.36 -5.30 2.04
CA ASP A 133 1.52 -5.15 3.23
C ASP A 133 0.18 -4.43 2.93
N ALA A 134 -0.55 -4.05 3.98
CA ALA A 134 -1.85 -3.37 3.95
C ALA A 134 -2.87 -3.96 2.95
N GLY A 135 -3.04 -5.27 3.00
CA GLY A 135 -3.99 -6.05 2.21
C GLY A 135 -3.44 -6.52 0.86
N ALA A 136 -2.16 -6.26 0.55
CA ALA A 136 -1.54 -6.67 -0.70
C ALA A 136 -1.60 -8.18 -0.93
N SER A 137 -1.46 -8.99 0.11
CA SER A 137 -1.61 -10.43 -0.02
C SER A 137 -3.02 -10.87 -0.42
N PHE A 138 -4.04 -10.07 -0.10
CA PHE A 138 -5.40 -10.31 -0.56
C PHE A 138 -5.57 -9.89 -2.02
N TYR A 139 -5.39 -8.60 -2.37
CA TYR A 139 -5.74 -8.17 -3.72
C TYR A 139 -4.79 -8.70 -4.80
N LEU A 140 -3.49 -8.90 -4.50
CA LEU A 140 -2.55 -9.47 -5.47
C LEU A 140 -2.85 -10.96 -5.72
N SER A 141 -3.26 -11.72 -4.70
CA SER A 141 -3.55 -13.15 -4.87
C SER A 141 -4.76 -13.43 -5.74
N HIS A 142 -5.67 -12.46 -5.87
CA HIS A 142 -6.87 -12.53 -6.70
C HIS A 142 -6.66 -12.03 -8.14
N LEU A 143 -5.45 -11.56 -8.47
CA LEU A 143 -5.12 -11.21 -9.85
C LEU A 143 -5.04 -12.45 -10.76
N PRO A 144 -5.29 -12.31 -12.07
CA PRO A 144 -5.27 -13.42 -13.01
C PRO A 144 -3.97 -14.23 -12.97
N GLY A 145 -4.10 -15.55 -12.85
CA GLY A 145 -2.98 -16.50 -12.84
C GLY A 145 -1.98 -16.22 -11.71
N HIS A 146 -0.73 -15.94 -12.10
CA HIS A 146 0.40 -15.66 -11.21
C HIS A 146 0.88 -14.21 -11.28
N LEU A 147 0.08 -13.29 -11.85
CA LEU A 147 0.45 -11.88 -11.97
C LEU A 147 0.78 -11.26 -10.61
N GLY A 148 -0.05 -11.54 -9.59
CA GLY A 148 0.17 -11.00 -8.24
C GLY A 148 1.49 -11.45 -7.63
N GLU A 149 1.85 -12.72 -7.79
CA GLU A 149 3.15 -13.24 -7.35
C GLU A 149 4.29 -12.51 -8.09
N PHE A 150 4.18 -12.35 -9.42
CA PHE A 150 5.19 -11.65 -10.21
C PHE A 150 5.38 -10.20 -9.77
N VAL A 151 4.30 -9.44 -9.57
CA VAL A 151 4.38 -8.02 -9.16
C VAL A 151 4.90 -7.90 -7.73
N ALA A 152 4.41 -8.71 -6.79
CA ALA A 152 4.89 -8.75 -5.40
C ALA A 152 6.40 -9.03 -5.30
N LEU A 153 6.89 -10.00 -6.07
CA LEU A 153 8.28 -10.45 -5.96
C LEU A 153 9.27 -9.55 -6.70
N THR A 154 8.84 -8.92 -7.78
CA THR A 154 9.76 -8.11 -8.62
C THR A 154 9.63 -6.62 -8.34
N GLY A 155 8.48 -6.15 -7.86
CA GLY A 155 8.12 -4.73 -7.81
C GLY A 155 7.89 -4.13 -9.20
N GLU A 156 7.44 -4.92 -10.19
CA GLU A 156 7.16 -4.43 -11.55
C GLU A 156 6.11 -3.34 -11.53
N ARG A 157 6.29 -2.34 -12.39
CA ARG A 157 5.37 -1.21 -12.49
C ARG A 157 4.28 -1.55 -13.49
N LEU A 158 3.04 -1.39 -13.06
CA LEU A 158 1.86 -1.46 -13.90
C LEU A 158 1.41 -0.04 -14.21
N ASN A 159 1.21 0.27 -15.50
CA ASN A 159 0.59 1.54 -15.88
C ASN A 159 -0.95 1.46 -15.73
N GLY A 160 -1.64 2.58 -15.94
CA GLY A 160 -3.09 2.63 -15.78
C GLY A 160 -3.88 1.64 -16.65
N LEU A 161 -3.42 1.31 -17.86
CA LEU A 161 -4.08 0.31 -18.72
C LEU A 161 -3.82 -1.12 -18.23
N ASP A 162 -2.61 -1.40 -17.74
CA ASP A 162 -2.28 -2.69 -17.15
C ASP A 162 -3.11 -2.94 -15.87
N MET A 163 -3.37 -1.89 -15.08
CA MET A 163 -4.25 -1.97 -13.91
C MET A 163 -5.69 -2.33 -14.30
N ILE A 164 -6.22 -1.78 -15.40
CA ILE A 164 -7.55 -2.17 -15.91
C ILE A 164 -7.55 -3.62 -16.36
N ALA A 165 -6.56 -4.01 -17.18
CA ALA A 165 -6.49 -5.36 -17.74
C ALA A 165 -6.29 -6.44 -16.66
N SER A 166 -5.71 -6.08 -15.52
CA SER A 166 -5.49 -6.98 -14.38
C SER A 166 -6.62 -6.96 -13.34
N GLY A 167 -7.54 -6.01 -13.41
CA GLY A 167 -8.60 -5.82 -12.40
C GLY A 167 -8.19 -5.00 -11.17
N LEU A 168 -6.99 -4.41 -11.15
CA LEU A 168 -6.54 -3.49 -10.08
C LEU A 168 -7.21 -2.12 -10.14
N ALA A 169 -7.65 -1.70 -11.32
CA ALA A 169 -8.46 -0.50 -11.52
C ALA A 169 -9.81 -0.89 -12.13
N THR A 170 -10.86 -0.18 -11.73
CA THR A 170 -12.22 -0.37 -12.28
C THR A 170 -12.46 0.49 -13.51
N HIS A 171 -11.88 1.68 -13.56
CA HIS A 171 -12.19 2.72 -14.53
C HIS A 171 -10.90 3.37 -15.01
N TYR A 172 -10.85 3.76 -16.29
CA TYR A 172 -9.72 4.49 -16.86
C TYR A 172 -10.17 5.72 -17.64
N LEU A 173 -9.51 6.84 -17.39
CA LEU A 173 -9.65 8.05 -18.21
C LEU A 173 -8.33 8.80 -18.35
N HIS A 174 -8.25 9.64 -19.37
CA HIS A 174 -7.13 10.55 -19.51
C HIS A 174 -7.14 11.60 -18.39
N SER A 175 -5.99 11.88 -17.79
CA SER A 175 -5.84 12.76 -16.62
C SER A 175 -6.37 14.17 -16.83
N SER A 176 -6.42 14.65 -18.08
CA SER A 176 -7.06 15.94 -18.42
C SER A 176 -8.57 16.00 -18.17
N ARG A 177 -9.24 14.85 -18.02
CA ARG A 177 -10.68 14.75 -17.73
C ARG A 177 -11.00 14.64 -16.23
N LEU A 178 -10.00 14.50 -15.36
CA LEU A 178 -10.22 14.41 -13.91
C LEU A 178 -11.06 15.57 -13.36
N PRO A 179 -10.81 16.85 -13.72
CA PRO A 179 -11.63 17.96 -13.22
C PRO A 179 -13.11 17.84 -13.57
N LEU A 180 -13.43 17.30 -14.76
CA LEU A 180 -14.81 17.11 -15.21
C LEU A 180 -15.51 16.05 -14.35
N ILE A 181 -14.83 14.94 -14.07
CA ILE A 181 -15.38 13.87 -13.20
C ILE A 181 -15.54 14.37 -11.77
N GLU A 182 -14.58 15.11 -11.23
CA GLU A 182 -14.70 15.69 -9.89
C GLU A 182 -15.91 16.64 -9.78
N GLU A 183 -16.17 17.43 -10.83
CA GLU A 183 -17.35 18.30 -10.87
C GLU A 183 -18.66 17.50 -10.91
N GLU A 184 -18.74 16.46 -11.75
CA GLU A 184 -19.93 15.62 -11.85
C GLU A 184 -20.20 14.82 -10.59
N LEU A 185 -19.18 14.18 -10.01
CA LEU A 185 -19.30 13.51 -8.71
C LEU A 185 -19.78 14.50 -7.64
N GLY A 186 -19.33 15.75 -7.68
CA GLY A 186 -19.80 16.79 -6.76
C GLY A 186 -21.30 17.13 -6.86
N LYS A 187 -21.98 16.72 -7.94
CA LYS A 187 -23.41 16.94 -8.18
C LYS A 187 -24.27 15.71 -7.83
N ILE A 188 -23.66 14.55 -7.56
CA ILE A 188 -24.39 13.33 -7.25
C ILE A 188 -24.98 13.43 -5.83
N VAL A 189 -26.24 13.03 -5.71
CA VAL A 189 -27.10 13.15 -4.51
C VAL A 189 -27.72 11.77 -4.27
N THR A 190 -26.86 10.77 -4.10
CA THR A 190 -27.21 9.36 -3.83
C THR A 190 -25.99 8.61 -3.32
N ASP A 191 -26.22 7.54 -2.56
CA ASP A 191 -25.25 6.54 -2.11
C ASP A 191 -25.26 5.26 -2.98
N ASP A 192 -26.19 5.15 -3.93
CA ASP A 192 -26.30 3.99 -4.85
C ASP A 192 -25.05 3.87 -5.75
N PRO A 193 -24.23 2.80 -5.58
CA PRO A 193 -23.02 2.61 -6.36
C PRO A 193 -23.29 2.53 -7.87
N SER A 194 -24.45 2.03 -8.30
CA SER A 194 -24.78 1.88 -9.73
C SER A 194 -24.94 3.24 -10.43
N VAL A 195 -25.43 4.25 -9.71
CA VAL A 195 -25.55 5.63 -10.24
C VAL A 195 -24.17 6.28 -10.33
N ILE A 196 -23.30 6.02 -9.34
CA ILE A 196 -21.92 6.50 -9.35
C ILE A 196 -21.17 5.88 -10.52
N GLU A 197 -21.26 4.56 -10.70
CA GLU A 197 -20.66 3.82 -11.81
C GLU A 197 -21.13 4.36 -13.17
N ALA A 198 -22.45 4.49 -13.37
CA ALA A 198 -23.00 5.06 -14.60
C ALA A 198 -22.53 6.50 -14.87
N SER A 199 -22.21 7.28 -13.82
CA SER A 199 -21.62 8.60 -13.98
C SER A 199 -20.14 8.54 -14.42
N LEU A 200 -19.38 7.60 -13.88
CA LEU A 200 -17.98 7.37 -14.27
C LEU A 200 -17.88 6.85 -15.71
N ASP A 201 -18.78 5.94 -16.10
CA ASP A 201 -18.84 5.32 -17.43
C ASP A 201 -19.00 6.33 -18.58
N LYS A 202 -19.72 7.43 -18.35
CA LYS A 202 -19.90 8.51 -19.34
C LYS A 202 -18.57 9.10 -19.83
N TYR A 203 -17.54 9.07 -18.99
CA TYR A 203 -16.25 9.71 -19.26
C TYR A 203 -15.15 8.72 -19.66
N LEU A 204 -15.46 7.42 -19.61
CA LEU A 204 -14.57 6.37 -20.08
C LEU A 204 -14.36 6.50 -21.58
N ASN A 205 -13.10 6.42 -22.01
CA ASN A 205 -12.81 6.13 -23.41
C ASN A 205 -13.00 4.62 -23.61
N LEU A 206 -14.21 4.22 -24.00
CA LEU A 206 -14.65 2.86 -24.37
C LEU A 206 -13.81 2.16 -25.47
N SER A 207 -12.72 2.77 -25.94
CA SER A 207 -11.82 2.18 -26.94
C SER A 207 -10.70 1.32 -26.35
N ILE A 208 -10.69 1.06 -25.03
CA ILE A 208 -9.89 -0.02 -24.46
C ILE A 208 -10.64 -1.33 -24.73
N GLN A 209 -10.65 -1.71 -26.00
CA GLN A 209 -10.83 -3.10 -26.40
C GLN A 209 -9.89 -3.89 -25.49
N MET A 210 -10.46 -4.72 -24.62
CA MET A 210 -9.78 -5.52 -23.62
C MET A 210 -8.56 -6.14 -24.30
N ARG A 211 -7.39 -5.48 -24.19
CA ARG A 211 -6.14 -6.12 -24.58
C ARG A 211 -6.06 -7.20 -23.54
N GLN A 212 -6.37 -8.44 -23.94
CA GLN A 212 -5.85 -9.59 -23.25
C GLN A 212 -4.34 -9.31 -23.15
N VAL A 213 -3.93 -8.79 -21.99
CA VAL A 213 -2.55 -8.92 -21.59
C VAL A 213 -2.41 -10.42 -21.54
N CYS A 214 -1.73 -10.97 -22.54
CA CYS A 214 -1.26 -12.34 -22.48
C CYS A 214 -0.43 -12.41 -21.21
N PHE A 215 -1.07 -12.80 -20.12
CA PHE A 215 -0.38 -13.12 -18.89
C PHE A 215 0.36 -14.39 -19.21
N ILE A 216 1.64 -14.20 -19.55
CA ILE A 216 2.59 -15.26 -19.77
C ILE A 216 2.63 -16.03 -18.45
N GLY A 217 1.81 -17.07 -18.39
CA GLY A 217 1.95 -18.12 -17.40
C GLY A 217 3.41 -18.55 -17.42
N MET A 218 3.95 -18.76 -16.23
CA MET A 218 5.29 -19.30 -16.02
C MET A 218 5.35 -20.75 -16.53
N GLU A 219 5.21 -20.98 -17.84
CA GLU A 219 5.94 -22.05 -18.52
C GLU A 219 7.35 -21.52 -18.84
N ALA A 220 8.08 -21.18 -17.78
CA ALA A 220 9.53 -20.93 -17.83
C ALA A 220 10.24 -22.27 -18.06
N GLY A 221 10.02 -22.82 -19.24
CA GLY A 221 10.43 -24.16 -19.61
C GLY A 221 10.54 -24.32 -21.12
N ARG A 222 11.00 -23.27 -21.84
CA ARG A 222 11.73 -23.32 -23.13
C ARG A 222 11.64 -22.00 -23.91
N THR A 223 12.34 -20.93 -23.49
CA THR A 223 12.75 -19.86 -24.43
C THR A 223 13.83 -18.98 -23.79
N ASN A 224 14.93 -18.73 -24.52
CA ASN A 224 15.94 -17.71 -24.21
C ASN A 224 15.33 -16.29 -24.43
N ASP A 225 14.34 -15.93 -23.62
CA ASP A 225 13.65 -14.66 -23.73
C ASP A 225 14.36 -13.56 -22.94
N ALA A 226 14.54 -12.39 -23.58
CA ALA A 226 15.11 -11.20 -22.97
C ALA A 226 14.30 -10.77 -21.73
N TRP A 227 12.99 -11.03 -21.74
CA TRP A 227 12.12 -10.79 -20.59
C TRP A 227 12.51 -11.64 -19.37
N CYS A 228 12.67 -12.97 -19.55
CA CYS A 228 13.11 -13.87 -18.46
C CYS A 228 14.45 -13.44 -17.88
N THR A 229 15.40 -13.04 -18.73
CA THR A 229 16.72 -12.56 -18.29
C THR A 229 16.60 -11.28 -17.46
N SER A 230 15.77 -10.33 -17.90
CA SER A 230 15.51 -9.08 -17.16
C SER A 230 14.84 -9.35 -15.81
N THR A 231 13.81 -10.20 -15.78
CA THR A 231 13.11 -10.60 -14.54
C THR A 231 14.06 -11.26 -13.55
N LEU A 232 14.89 -12.21 -14.01
CA LEU A 232 15.88 -12.86 -13.16
C LEU A 232 16.92 -11.88 -12.61
N LYS A 233 17.32 -10.87 -13.40
CA LYS A 233 18.20 -9.81 -12.92
C LYS A 233 17.53 -9.03 -11.78
N ARG A 234 16.27 -8.64 -11.93
CA ARG A 234 15.52 -7.91 -10.90
C ARG A 234 15.34 -8.73 -9.62
N LEU A 235 15.03 -10.01 -9.73
CA LEU A 235 14.92 -10.92 -8.58
C LEU A 235 16.24 -11.09 -7.80
N LYS A 236 17.39 -10.73 -8.38
CA LYS A 236 18.68 -10.72 -7.66
C LYS A 236 18.93 -9.42 -6.89
N GLU A 237 18.16 -8.36 -7.14
CA GLU A 237 18.31 -7.05 -6.50
C GLU A 237 17.42 -6.87 -5.26
N VAL A 238 16.49 -7.80 -5.03
CA VAL A 238 15.55 -7.82 -3.89
C VAL A 238 16.12 -8.65 -2.74
N SER A 239 15.59 -8.43 -1.52
CA SER A 239 15.94 -9.24 -0.35
C SER A 239 15.53 -10.70 -0.54
N PRO A 240 16.45 -11.68 -0.42
CA PRO A 240 16.13 -13.09 -0.56
C PRO A 240 15.12 -13.61 0.47
N LEU A 241 15.17 -13.10 1.70
CA LEU A 241 14.19 -13.43 2.73
C LEU A 241 12.82 -12.86 2.38
N SER A 242 12.78 -11.60 1.97
CA SER A 242 11.54 -10.93 1.56
C SER A 242 10.87 -11.61 0.38
N LEU A 243 11.64 -12.18 -0.56
CA LEU A 243 11.09 -13.02 -1.64
C LEU A 243 10.28 -14.21 -1.11
N LYS A 244 10.84 -14.98 -0.18
CA LYS A 244 10.15 -16.17 0.36
C LYS A 244 8.95 -15.78 1.21
N VAL A 245 9.10 -14.74 2.05
CA VAL A 245 8.02 -14.21 2.90
C VAL A 245 6.87 -13.68 2.04
N ALA A 246 7.16 -12.85 1.03
CA ALA A 246 6.15 -12.32 0.12
C ALA A 246 5.45 -13.44 -0.65
N LEU A 247 6.18 -14.38 -1.25
CA LEU A 247 5.58 -15.49 -2.00
C LEU A 247 4.62 -16.30 -1.14
N ARG A 248 5.02 -16.65 0.09
CA ARG A 248 4.17 -17.36 1.04
C ARG A 248 2.92 -16.53 1.38
N SER A 249 3.09 -15.25 1.68
CA SER A 249 1.98 -14.35 2.03
C SER A 249 0.94 -14.26 0.91
N ILE A 250 1.36 -13.98 -0.33
CA ILE A 250 0.44 -13.92 -1.49
C ILE A 250 -0.28 -15.26 -1.70
N ARG A 251 0.42 -16.39 -1.56
CA ARG A 251 -0.19 -17.72 -1.78
C ARG A 251 -1.22 -18.08 -0.72
N GLU A 252 -0.94 -17.79 0.54
CA GLU A 252 -1.89 -18.01 1.62
C GLU A 252 -3.07 -17.02 1.55
N GLY A 253 -2.83 -15.77 1.13
CA GLY A 253 -3.87 -14.74 0.94
C GLY A 253 -4.94 -15.12 -0.08
N ARG A 254 -4.63 -16.00 -1.03
CA ARG A 254 -5.59 -16.55 -2.01
C ARG A 254 -6.78 -17.27 -1.39
N PHE A 255 -6.63 -17.76 -0.16
CA PHE A 255 -7.64 -18.56 0.53
C PHE A 255 -8.17 -17.90 1.81
N GLN A 256 -7.94 -16.60 1.96
CA GLN A 256 -8.27 -15.84 3.16
C GLN A 256 -9.11 -14.61 2.83
N THR A 257 -9.87 -14.15 3.82
CA THR A 257 -10.54 -12.85 3.75
C THR A 257 -9.53 -11.71 3.84
N LEU A 258 -9.94 -10.50 3.45
CA LEU A 258 -9.11 -9.31 3.62
C LEU A 258 -8.68 -9.13 5.09
N ASP A 259 -9.60 -9.33 6.03
CA ASP A 259 -9.31 -9.18 7.47
C ASP A 259 -8.24 -10.18 7.94
N GLN A 260 -8.35 -11.44 7.55
CA GLN A 260 -7.35 -12.46 7.85
C GLN A 260 -5.97 -12.11 7.26
N CYS A 261 -5.95 -11.59 6.03
CA CYS A 261 -4.73 -11.10 5.40
C CYS A 261 -4.12 -9.92 6.17
N LEU A 262 -4.93 -8.95 6.58
CA LEU A 262 -4.48 -7.77 7.34
C LEU A 262 -3.90 -8.15 8.71
N VAL A 263 -4.54 -9.08 9.43
CA VAL A 263 -4.04 -9.58 10.72
C VAL A 263 -2.69 -10.26 10.54
N ARG A 264 -2.57 -11.14 9.54
CA ARG A 264 -1.29 -11.83 9.24
C ARG A 264 -0.20 -10.83 8.83
N GLU A 265 -0.50 -9.92 7.91
CA GLU A 265 0.48 -8.96 7.40
C GLU A 265 0.95 -8.00 8.50
N TYR A 266 0.09 -7.64 9.45
CA TYR A 266 0.48 -6.86 10.62
C TYR A 266 1.53 -7.59 11.45
N ARG A 267 1.29 -8.86 11.76
CA ARG A 267 2.26 -9.72 12.46
C ARG A 267 3.58 -9.81 11.69
N MET A 268 3.51 -10.08 10.38
CA MET A 268 4.69 -10.12 9.52
C MET A 268 5.46 -8.79 9.52
N SER A 269 4.75 -7.67 9.53
CA SER A 269 5.34 -6.32 9.54
C SER A 269 6.11 -6.08 10.81
N LEU A 270 5.52 -6.40 11.96
CA LEU A 270 6.18 -6.26 13.24
C LEU A 270 7.39 -7.19 13.35
N GLN A 271 7.26 -8.47 12.99
CA GLN A 271 8.40 -9.39 12.94
C GLN A 271 9.53 -8.87 12.02
N GLY A 272 9.18 -8.36 10.84
CA GLY A 272 10.14 -7.86 9.85
C GLY A 272 10.91 -6.61 10.27
N ILE A 273 10.36 -5.77 11.16
CA ILE A 273 11.02 -4.54 11.62
C ILE A 273 11.70 -4.69 12.99
N THR A 274 11.41 -5.75 13.75
CA THR A 274 12.05 -6.02 15.06
C THR A 274 13.55 -6.35 14.98
N LYS A 275 14.06 -6.66 13.78
CA LYS A 275 15.44 -7.11 13.53
C LYS A 275 15.82 -8.44 14.19
N GLN A 276 14.85 -9.23 14.65
CA GLN A 276 15.13 -10.54 15.24
C GLN A 276 15.65 -11.55 14.22
N VAL A 277 15.07 -11.57 13.01
CA VAL A 277 15.45 -12.49 11.93
C VAL A 277 16.50 -11.87 11.01
N SER A 278 16.28 -10.61 10.61
CA SER A 278 17.09 -9.92 9.61
C SER A 278 17.01 -8.41 9.78
N ASN A 279 18.06 -7.70 9.39
CA ASN A 279 18.09 -6.24 9.30
C ASN A 279 17.75 -5.72 7.89
N ASP A 280 17.26 -6.59 7.00
CA ASP A 280 17.01 -6.29 5.58
C ASP A 280 16.11 -5.05 5.39
N PHE A 281 15.06 -4.87 6.20
CA PHE A 281 14.21 -3.67 6.09
C PHE A 281 15.03 -2.38 6.23
N CYS A 282 15.83 -2.28 7.30
CA CYS A 282 16.65 -1.09 7.53
C CYS A 282 17.74 -0.94 6.46
N GLU A 283 18.37 -2.03 6.07
CA GLU A 283 19.40 -2.02 5.03
C GLU A 283 18.85 -1.61 3.66
N GLY A 284 17.67 -2.10 3.29
CA GLY A 284 17.01 -1.77 2.04
C GLY A 284 16.56 -0.31 1.99
N VAL A 285 15.98 0.20 3.08
CA VAL A 285 15.63 1.63 3.20
C VAL A 285 16.88 2.51 3.17
N ARG A 286 17.95 2.12 3.87
CA ARG A 286 19.25 2.81 3.81
C ARG A 286 19.73 2.90 2.36
N ALA A 287 19.86 1.76 1.69
CA ALA A 287 20.45 1.66 0.36
C ALA A 287 19.63 2.37 -0.73
N ARG A 288 18.29 2.32 -0.66
CA ARG A 288 17.42 2.83 -1.74
C ARG A 288 16.85 4.22 -1.51
N VAL A 289 16.63 4.62 -0.27
CA VAL A 289 15.87 5.84 0.05
C VAL A 289 16.73 6.87 0.77
N VAL A 290 17.53 6.45 1.75
CA VAL A 290 18.33 7.36 2.59
C VAL A 290 19.66 7.72 1.92
N GLU A 291 20.53 6.72 1.72
CA GLU A 291 21.88 6.91 1.14
C GLU A 291 21.86 6.80 -0.39
N LYS A 292 20.88 6.09 -0.95
CA LYS A 292 20.68 5.95 -2.41
C LYS A 292 21.93 5.42 -3.14
N ASP A 293 22.66 4.51 -2.51
CA ASP A 293 23.78 3.79 -3.12
C ASP A 293 23.31 2.63 -4.02
N PHE A 294 22.05 2.20 -3.87
CA PHE A 294 21.45 1.06 -4.56
C PHE A 294 22.23 -0.25 -4.38
N ALA A 295 22.98 -0.39 -3.28
CA ALA A 295 23.84 -1.53 -2.98
C ALA A 295 23.52 -2.15 -1.61
N PRO A 296 22.29 -2.66 -1.40
CA PRO A 296 21.90 -3.27 -0.14
C PRO A 296 22.70 -4.56 0.13
N LYS A 297 23.10 -4.74 1.39
CA LYS A 297 23.80 -5.91 1.90
C LYS A 297 22.82 -6.84 2.61
N TRP A 298 22.11 -7.63 1.82
CA TRP A 298 21.09 -8.54 2.36
C TRP A 298 21.66 -9.62 3.27
N ASP A 299 20.92 -9.93 4.33
CA ASP A 299 21.16 -11.03 5.24
C ASP A 299 19.84 -11.77 5.51
N PRO A 300 19.60 -12.94 4.87
CA PRO A 300 20.58 -13.77 4.17
C PRO A 300 20.95 -13.25 2.77
N PRO A 301 22.19 -13.49 2.29
CA PRO A 301 22.65 -12.93 1.03
C PRO A 301 22.15 -13.69 -0.22
N SER A 302 21.49 -14.84 -0.07
CA SER A 302 20.93 -15.60 -1.19
C SER A 302 19.73 -16.46 -0.77
N VAL A 303 18.90 -16.87 -1.74
CA VAL A 303 17.64 -17.61 -1.51
C VAL A 303 17.89 -18.99 -0.91
N GLU A 304 19.03 -19.62 -1.23
CA GLU A 304 19.44 -20.93 -0.72
C GLU A 304 19.79 -20.87 0.78
N LYS A 305 20.20 -19.69 1.28
CA LYS A 305 20.55 -19.48 2.69
C LYS A 305 19.37 -19.09 3.57
N VAL A 306 18.20 -18.82 2.97
CA VAL A 306 16.98 -18.54 3.72
C VAL A 306 16.39 -19.87 4.21
N SER A 307 16.47 -20.15 5.51
CA SER A 307 15.86 -21.35 6.11
C SER A 307 14.34 -21.25 6.17
N SER A 308 13.67 -22.39 6.40
CA SER A 308 12.23 -22.42 6.72
C SER A 308 11.94 -21.59 7.97
N ASP A 309 12.74 -21.78 9.02
CA ASP A 309 12.53 -21.16 10.32
C ASP A 309 12.57 -19.63 10.27
N MET A 310 13.46 -19.07 9.42
CA MET A 310 13.51 -17.62 9.15
C MET A 310 12.19 -17.11 8.55
N VAL A 311 11.60 -17.87 7.63
CA VAL A 311 10.30 -17.52 7.04
C VAL A 311 9.20 -17.74 8.06
N ASP A 312 9.18 -18.86 8.78
CA ASP A 312 8.15 -19.20 9.77
C ASP A 312 8.06 -18.16 10.90
N GLN A 313 9.18 -17.58 11.31
CA GLN A 313 9.21 -16.51 12.32
C GLN A 313 8.37 -15.29 11.92
N TYR A 314 8.29 -14.93 10.62
CA TYR A 314 7.44 -13.81 10.17
C TYR A 314 5.94 -14.08 10.37
N PHE A 315 5.54 -15.35 10.37
CA PHE A 315 4.13 -15.75 10.50
C PHE A 315 3.79 -16.16 11.94
N SER A 316 4.80 -16.25 12.81
CA SER A 316 4.69 -16.65 14.22
C SER A 316 4.16 -15.50 15.08
N PRO A 317 3.30 -15.78 16.08
CA PRO A 317 2.79 -14.77 17.01
C PRO A 317 3.91 -13.90 17.60
N LEU A 318 3.62 -12.62 17.84
CA LEU A 318 4.63 -11.64 18.25
C LEU A 318 5.15 -11.91 19.67
N SER A 319 4.24 -12.02 20.63
CA SER A 319 4.49 -12.47 22.00
C SER A 319 3.16 -12.75 22.72
N GLU A 320 3.20 -13.29 23.94
CA GLU A 320 2.01 -13.39 24.79
C GLU A 320 1.42 -12.02 25.20
N PHE A 321 2.20 -10.93 25.06
CA PHE A 321 1.84 -9.59 25.54
C PHE A 321 1.54 -8.58 24.42
N GLU A 322 1.79 -8.94 23.17
CA GLU A 322 1.44 -8.15 21.99
C GLU A 322 0.31 -8.87 21.25
N PRO A 323 -0.95 -8.47 21.45
CA PRO A 323 -2.06 -9.10 20.77
C PRO A 323 -1.96 -8.88 19.26
N ASP A 324 -2.52 -9.82 18.51
CA ASP A 324 -2.77 -9.60 17.09
C ASP A 324 -3.71 -8.39 16.90
N LEU A 325 -3.72 -7.90 15.67
CA LEU A 325 -4.56 -6.80 15.26
C LEU A 325 -6.05 -7.12 15.42
N GLU A 326 -6.72 -6.34 16.25
CA GLU A 326 -8.17 -6.43 16.44
C GLU A 326 -8.90 -5.56 15.41
N LEU A 327 -9.60 -6.24 14.49
CA LEU A 327 -10.46 -5.62 13.48
C LEU A 327 -11.91 -5.62 13.96
N PRO A 328 -12.65 -4.51 13.81
CA PRO A 328 -14.11 -4.51 14.03
C PRO A 328 -14.80 -5.19 12.84
N THR A 329 -14.78 -6.53 12.81
CA THR A 329 -15.30 -7.34 11.68
C THR A 329 -16.83 -7.48 11.69
N GLU A 330 -17.48 -7.28 12.84
CA GLU A 330 -18.93 -7.46 13.02
C GLU A 330 -19.79 -6.43 12.26
N LEU A 331 -19.20 -5.33 11.79
CA LEU A 331 -19.89 -4.20 11.18
C LEU A 331 -19.72 -4.12 9.65
N ARG A 332 -19.05 -5.10 9.02
CA ARG A 332 -18.65 -4.99 7.60
C ARG A 332 -19.36 -5.99 6.71
N GLU A 333 -19.82 -5.50 5.55
CA GLU A 333 -20.09 -6.37 4.41
C GLU A 333 -18.78 -7.01 3.95
N ALA A 334 -18.84 -8.31 3.62
CA ALA A 334 -17.65 -9.01 3.14
C ALA A 334 -17.13 -8.35 1.87
N PHE A 335 -15.83 -8.08 1.80
CA PHE A 335 -15.16 -7.66 0.58
C PHE A 335 -15.17 -8.84 -0.39
N THR A 336 -16.15 -8.90 -1.29
CA THR A 336 -16.32 -9.97 -2.29
C THR A 336 -15.48 -9.74 -3.53
#